data_AF-A0A2R8B6R2-F1
#
_entry.id   AF-A0A2R8B6R2-F1
#
_cell.length_a   1.000
_cell.length_b   1.000
_cell.length_c   1.000
_cell.angle_alpha   90.00
_cell.angle_beta   90.00
_cell.angle_gamma   90.00
#
_symmetry.space_group_name_H-M   'P 1'
#
loop_
_entity.id
_entity.type
_entity.pdbx_description
1 polymer ?
#
loop_
_entity_poly.entity_id
_entity_poly.type
_entity_poly.pdbx_seq_one_letter_code
_entity_poly.pdbx_strand_id
1 'polypeptide(L)' 'MHKIYEPSHHGDAAFLVAVRNGVRQHHWDFGNMLPVEGLTDGDVKYIVRYVRELQFENGIR' A
#
# COMPACT_ATOMS: atom_id res chain seq x y z
N MET A 1 6.43 10.12 5.13
CA MET A 1 5.43 9.19 4.56
C MET A 1 4.39 9.99 3.76
N HIS A 2 3.79 9.46 2.67
CA HIS A 2 2.88 10.26 1.83
C HIS A 2 1.40 10.13 2.25
N LYS A 3 0.65 11.24 2.17
CA LYS A 3 -0.77 11.31 2.53
C LYS A 3 -1.66 10.44 1.64
N ILE A 4 -1.29 10.24 0.38
CA ILE A 4 -2.09 9.44 -0.58
C ILE A 4 -2.42 8.04 -0.06
N TYR A 5 -1.60 7.48 0.82
CA TYR A 5 -1.85 6.16 1.38
C TYR A 5 -2.77 6.16 2.58
N GLU A 6 -3.26 7.31 3.07
CA GLU A 6 -4.08 7.38 4.29
C GLU A 6 -5.34 6.48 4.19
N PRO A 7 -5.84 5.94 5.31
CA PRO A 7 -6.91 4.95 5.32
C PRO A 7 -8.19 5.37 4.58
N SER A 8 -8.51 6.68 4.57
CA SER A 8 -9.68 7.23 3.89
C SER A 8 -9.55 7.25 2.36
N HIS A 9 -8.33 7.16 1.83
CA HIS A 9 -8.03 7.18 0.39
C HIS A 9 -7.57 5.80 -0.12
N HIS A 10 -6.55 5.21 0.51
CA HIS A 10 -6.11 3.84 0.27
C HIS A 10 -6.14 3.05 1.57
N GLY A 11 -7.32 2.48 1.87
CA GLY A 11 -7.50 1.58 3.00
C GLY A 11 -6.61 0.35 2.93
N ASP A 12 -6.49 -0.38 4.04
CA ASP A 12 -5.56 -1.51 4.19
C ASP A 12 -5.77 -2.61 3.12
N ALA A 13 -7.01 -2.84 2.72
CA ALA A 13 -7.35 -3.80 1.67
C ALA A 13 -6.74 -3.44 0.30
N ALA A 14 -6.48 -2.15 0.03
CA ALA A 14 -5.87 -1.71 -1.23
C ALA A 14 -4.44 -2.25 -1.37
N PHE A 15 -3.69 -2.35 -0.28
CA PHE A 15 -2.34 -2.93 -0.28
C PHE A 15 -2.37 -4.43 -0.60
N LEU A 16 -3.33 -5.17 -0.03
CA LEU A 16 -3.53 -6.59 -0.33
C LEU A 16 -3.90 -6.80 -1.80
N VAL A 17 -4.80 -6.00 -2.33
CA VAL A 17 -5.20 -6.07 -3.75
C VAL A 17 -4.03 -5.71 -4.66
N ALA A 18 -3.27 -4.66 -4.34
CA ALA A 18 -2.11 -4.23 -5.12
C ALA A 18 -1.02 -5.30 -5.18
N VAL A 19 -0.71 -5.93 -4.04
CA VAL A 19 0.29 -7.02 -4.00
C VAL A 19 -0.19 -8.24 -4.79
N ARG A 20 -1.44 -8.65 -4.62
CA ARG A 20 -1.97 -9.87 -5.28
C ARG A 20 -2.16 -9.72 -6.78
N ASN A 21 -2.61 -8.55 -7.22
CA ASN A 21 -3.11 -8.36 -8.59
C ASN A 21 -2.27 -7.37 -9.40
N GLY A 22 -1.33 -6.68 -8.76
CA GLY A 22 -0.70 -5.50 -9.34
C GLY A 22 -1.65 -4.29 -9.40
N VAL A 23 -1.16 -3.19 -9.95
CA VAL A 23 -1.90 -1.94 -10.12
C VAL A 23 -1.57 -1.35 -11.49
N ARG A 24 -2.60 -0.89 -12.21
CA ARG A 24 -2.41 -0.14 -13.44
C ARG A 24 -1.80 1.22 -13.14
N GLN A 25 -0.92 1.69 -14.01
CA GLN A 25 -0.38 3.03 -13.94
C GLN A 25 -1.49 4.08 -13.87
N HIS A 26 -1.46 4.94 -12.85
CA HIS A 26 -2.40 6.05 -12.73
C HIS A 26 -1.77 7.22 -11.95
N HIS A 27 -1.36 8.28 -12.66
CA HIS A 27 -0.67 9.49 -12.17
C HIS A 27 0.84 9.38 -11.86
N TRP A 28 1.53 8.33 -12.29
CA TRP A 28 2.99 8.22 -12.22
C TRP A 28 3.57 7.64 -13.52
N ASP A 29 4.89 7.74 -13.72
CA ASP A 29 5.56 7.32 -14.98
C ASP A 29 6.40 6.03 -14.88
N PHE A 30 6.39 5.35 -13.73
CA PHE A 30 7.02 4.04 -13.49
C PHE A 30 6.38 2.85 -14.22
N GLY A 31 5.26 3.03 -14.92
CA GLY A 31 4.49 1.94 -15.55
C GLY A 31 3.61 1.17 -14.56
N ASN A 32 3.07 0.02 -14.99
CA ASN A 32 2.23 -0.81 -14.13
C ASN A 32 3.05 -1.43 -12.99
N MET A 33 2.45 -1.52 -11.80
CA MET A 33 2.94 -2.41 -10.75
C MET A 33 2.47 -3.82 -11.09
N LEU A 34 3.40 -4.76 -11.28
CA LEU A 34 3.06 -6.18 -11.41
C LEU A 34 2.69 -6.78 -10.03
N PRO A 35 1.92 -7.89 -10.00
CA PRO A 35 1.77 -8.68 -8.78
C PRO A 35 3.11 -9.00 -8.13
N VAL A 36 3.15 -9.03 -6.80
CA VAL A 36 4.35 -9.40 -6.03
C VAL A 36 4.15 -10.81 -5.48
N GLU A 37 4.93 -11.75 -6.03
CA GLU A 37 4.92 -13.15 -5.60
C GLU A 37 5.70 -13.35 -4.29
N GLY A 38 5.46 -14.48 -3.62
CA GLY A 38 6.22 -14.89 -2.44
C GLY A 38 5.81 -14.22 -1.11
N LEU A 39 4.79 -13.37 -1.12
CA LEU A 39 4.22 -12.78 0.10
C LEU A 39 2.88 -13.44 0.46
N THR A 40 2.73 -13.79 1.73
CA THR A 40 1.42 -14.15 2.28
C THR A 40 0.62 -12.91 2.64
N ASP A 41 -0.69 -13.05 2.83
CA ASP A 41 -1.52 -11.95 3.36
C ASP A 41 -1.05 -11.45 4.73
N GLY A 42 -0.47 -12.35 5.54
CA GLY A 42 0.09 -12.01 6.84
C GLY A 42 1.25 -11.03 6.69
N ASP A 43 2.16 -11.30 5.76
CA ASP A 43 3.31 -10.44 5.46
C ASP A 43 2.85 -9.05 5.01
N VAL A 44 1.87 -8.99 4.11
CA VAL A 44 1.32 -7.72 3.63
C VAL A 44 0.67 -6.93 4.77
N LYS A 45 -0.05 -7.59 5.68
CA LYS A 45 -0.63 -6.91 6.86
C LYS A 45 0.43 -6.33 7.78
N TYR A 46 1.57 -7.00 7.97
CA TYR A 46 2.70 -6.43 8.72
C TYR A 46 3.28 -5.19 8.03
N ILE A 47 3.41 -5.20 6.71
CA ILE A 47 3.84 -4.03 5.93
C ILE A 47 2.84 -2.88 6.07
N VAL A 48 1.54 -3.15 5.97
CA VAL A 48 0.49 -2.14 6.14
C VAL A 48 0.57 -1.53 7.54
N ARG A 49 0.73 -2.35 8.57
CA ARG A 49 0.91 -1.86 9.95
C ARG A 49 2.10 -0.91 10.06
N TYR A 50 3.26 -1.29 9.52
CA TYR A 50 4.44 -0.42 9.50
C TYR A 50 4.16 0.91 8.78
N VAL A 51 3.47 0.87 7.64
CA VAL A 51 3.03 2.07 6.91
C VAL A 51 2.14 2.97 7.78
N ARG A 52 1.19 2.40 8.54
CA ARG A 52 0.31 3.15 9.44
C ARG A 52 1.06 3.79 10.60
N GLU A 53 1.98 3.04 11.21
CA GLU A 53 2.84 3.55 12.28
C GLU A 53 3.64 4.76 11.79
N LEU A 54 4.28 4.66 10.61
CA LEU A 54 4.98 5.79 10.00
C LEU A 54 4.05 6.96 9.63
N GLN A 55 2.84 6.71 9.12
CA GLN A 55 1.89 7.79 8.84
C GLN A 55 1.51 8.55 10.11
N PHE A 56 1.22 7.82 11.19
CA PHE A 56 0.87 8.40 12.48
C PHE A 56 2.00 9.26 13.05
N GLU A 57 3.24 8.76 13.04
CA GLU A 57 4.42 9.53 13.47
C GLU A 57 4.64 10.80 12.65
N ASN A 58 4.18 10.82 11.40
CA ASN A 58 4.25 11.97 10.49
C ASN A 58 2.98 12.85 10.53
N GLY A 59 2.05 12.61 11.47
CA GLY A 59 0.83 13.40 11.63
C GLY A 59 -0.25 13.16 10.56
N ILE A 60 -0.15 12.07 9.80
CA ILE A 60 -1.12 11.67 8.78
C ILE A 60 -2.12 10.68 9.41
N ARG A 61 -3.42 10.90 9.22
CA ARG A 61 -4.50 10.13 9.85
C ARG A 61 -5.48 9.59 8.83
#